data_AF-A0A5B9EH20-F1
#
_entry.id   AF-A0A5B9EH20-F1
#
_cell.length_a   1.000
_cell.length_b   1.000
_cell.length_c   1.000
_cell.angle_alpha   90.00
_cell.angle_beta   90.00
_cell.angle_gamma   90.00
#
_symmetry.space_group_name_H-M   'P 1'
#
loop_
_entity.id
_entity.type
_entity.pdbx_description
1 polymer ?
#
loop_
_entity_poly.entity_id
_entity_poly.type
_entity_poly.pdbx_seq_one_letter_code
_entity_poly.pdbx_strand_id
1 'polypeptide(L)'
;MSVQANKAQFERFLTFINTADKVLGEDLIAEGAIFHAPNSPEPMRGIDGYMAILSMMRSGFPDIQWTIEEIVAEGDRLAARFTMRGRHTGAFFGIPPTGNEIAVQAINFYRFAEGRIIEEHGQPDLMGLMRQIGG
;
A
#
# COMPACT_ATOMS: atom_id res chain seq x y z
N MET A 1 -3.26 1.07 22.02
CA MET A 1 -4.48 0.34 21.61
C MET A 1 -4.26 -1.15 21.79
N SER A 2 -5.32 -1.96 21.82
CA SER A 2 -5.17 -3.42 21.78
C SER A 2 -4.81 -3.90 20.37
N VAL A 3 -4.12 -5.04 20.29
CA VAL A 3 -3.81 -5.71 19.01
C VAL A 3 -5.08 -5.95 18.19
N GLN A 4 -6.19 -6.31 18.83
CA GLN A 4 -7.47 -6.52 18.16
C GLN A 4 -8.01 -5.24 17.51
N ALA A 5 -7.85 -4.09 18.16
CA ALA A 5 -8.25 -2.80 17.61
C ALA A 5 -7.37 -2.40 16.41
N ASN A 6 -6.06 -2.65 16.46
CA ASN A 6 -5.17 -2.40 15.32
C ASN A 6 -5.58 -3.24 14.11
N LYS A 7 -5.87 -4.54 14.30
CA LYS A 7 -6.36 -5.41 13.22
C LYS A 7 -7.68 -4.91 12.62
N ALA A 8 -8.63 -4.47 13.45
CA ALA A 8 -9.89 -3.92 12.96
C ALA A 8 -9.71 -2.62 12.14
N GLN A 9 -8.79 -1.73 12.55
CA GLN A 9 -8.45 -0.56 11.74
C GLN A 9 -7.76 -0.95 10.44
N PHE A 10 -6.98 -2.04 10.45
CA PHE A 10 -6.30 -2.53 9.26
C PHE A 10 -7.24 -3.10 8.20
N GLU A 11 -8.37 -3.69 8.60
CA GLU A 11 -9.43 -4.07 7.64
C GLU A 11 -10.04 -2.84 6.95
N ARG A 12 -10.26 -1.74 7.69
CA ARG A 12 -10.70 -0.46 7.10
C ARG A 12 -9.62 0.11 6.17
N PHE A 13 -8.35 -0.06 6.53
CA PHE A 13 -7.23 0.34 5.68
C PHE A 13 -7.21 -0.43 4.36
N LEU A 14 -7.53 -1.73 4.37
CA LEU A 14 -7.70 -2.50 3.14
C LEU A 14 -8.79 -1.91 2.23
N THR A 15 -9.92 -1.51 2.82
CA THR A 15 -10.97 -0.79 2.06
C THR A 15 -10.42 0.49 1.46
N PHE A 16 -9.75 1.32 2.27
CA PHE A 16 -9.16 2.58 1.81
C PHE A 16 -8.19 2.39 0.63
N ILE A 17 -7.22 1.48 0.73
CA ILE A 17 -6.23 1.31 -0.34
C ILE A 17 -6.83 0.74 -1.62
N ASN A 18 -7.95 0.03 -1.53
CA ASN A 18 -8.69 -0.50 -2.68
C ASN A 18 -9.62 0.54 -3.32
N THR A 19 -10.26 1.40 -2.54
CA THR A 19 -11.20 2.43 -3.05
C THR A 19 -10.55 3.78 -3.33
N ALA A 20 -9.37 4.05 -2.75
CA ALA A 20 -8.75 5.37 -2.69
C ALA A 20 -9.68 6.46 -2.08
N ASP A 21 -10.55 6.06 -1.15
CA ASP A 21 -11.43 6.99 -0.42
C ASP A 21 -10.60 7.84 0.55
N LYS A 22 -10.31 9.09 0.16
CA LYS A 22 -9.49 10.01 0.95
C LYS A 22 -10.08 10.27 2.34
N VAL A 23 -11.41 10.32 2.48
CA VAL A 23 -12.06 10.58 3.78
C VAL A 23 -11.79 9.42 4.73
N LEU A 24 -11.89 8.18 4.24
CA LEU A 24 -11.52 7.01 5.02
C LEU A 24 -10.02 7.01 5.35
N GLY A 25 -9.17 7.46 4.43
CA GLY A 25 -7.74 7.62 4.68
C GLY A 25 -7.41 8.64 5.77
N GLU A 26 -8.10 9.79 5.81
CA GLU A 26 -7.93 10.83 6.84
C GLU A 26 -8.25 10.32 8.25
N ASP A 27 -9.24 9.42 8.37
CA ASP A 27 -9.57 8.75 9.64
C ASP A 27 -8.48 7.76 10.09
N LEU A 28 -7.78 7.13 9.15
CA LEU A 28 -6.89 6.00 9.40
C LEU A 28 -5.42 6.39 9.50
N ILE A 29 -5.03 7.49 8.88
CA ILE A 29 -3.65 7.96 8.77
C ILE A 29 -3.47 9.19 9.66
N ALA A 30 -2.46 9.15 10.54
CA ALA A 30 -2.12 10.33 11.33
C ALA A 30 -1.54 11.43 10.44
N GLU A 31 -1.80 12.70 10.77
CA GLU A 31 -1.34 13.87 9.99
C GLU A 31 0.18 13.84 9.73
N GLY A 32 0.97 13.46 10.73
CA GLY A 32 2.43 13.34 10.66
C GLY A 32 2.95 11.97 10.23
N ALA A 33 2.09 11.07 9.72
CA ALA A 33 2.50 9.72 9.36
C ALA A 33 3.60 9.70 8.30
N ILE A 34 4.50 8.71 8.39
CA ILE A 34 5.67 8.59 7.51
C ILE A 34 5.60 7.27 6.74
N PHE A 35 5.68 7.33 5.42
CA PHE A 35 5.60 6.16 4.54
C PHE A 35 6.91 5.99 3.79
N HIS A 36 7.61 4.90 4.08
CA HIS A 36 8.88 4.55 3.45
C HIS A 36 8.63 3.57 2.31
N ALA A 37 9.07 3.95 1.10
CA ALA A 37 9.03 3.08 -0.08
C ALA A 37 10.46 2.81 -0.58
N PRO A 38 10.78 1.60 -1.05
CA PRO A 38 12.16 1.21 -1.40
C PRO A 38 12.69 1.94 -2.64
N ASN A 39 11.81 2.54 -3.43
CA ASN A 39 12.14 3.28 -4.66
C ASN A 39 12.23 4.81 -4.46
N SER A 40 12.12 5.30 -3.22
CA SER A 40 12.25 6.73 -2.90
C SER A 40 13.25 6.95 -1.75
N PRO A 41 14.22 7.87 -1.89
CA PRO A 41 15.14 8.20 -0.79
C PRO A 41 14.43 9.02 0.31
N GLU A 42 13.43 9.82 -0.05
CA GLU A 42 12.64 10.63 0.89
C GLU A 42 11.30 9.96 1.15
N PRO A 43 10.85 9.90 2.42
CA PRO A 43 9.57 9.30 2.75
C PRO A 43 8.40 10.23 2.38
N MET A 44 7.26 9.62 2.05
CA MET A 44 6.00 10.33 1.84
C MET A 44 5.35 10.61 3.21
N ARG A 45 4.56 11.68 3.30
CA ARG A 45 3.99 12.15 4.57
C ARG A 45 2.49 12.35 4.52
N GLY A 46 1.82 11.94 5.60
CA GLY A 46 0.37 12.11 5.80
C GLY A 46 -0.49 11.48 4.70
N ILE A 47 -1.78 11.83 4.69
CA ILE A 47 -2.74 11.28 3.73
C ILE A 47 -2.37 11.62 2.28
N ASP A 48 -1.91 12.85 2.01
CA ASP A 48 -1.57 13.28 0.65
C ASP A 48 -0.37 12.48 0.11
N GLY A 49 0.61 12.21 0.97
CA GLY A 49 1.73 11.33 0.64
C GLY A 49 1.28 9.91 0.31
N TYR A 50 0.33 9.36 1.07
CA TYR A 50 -0.22 8.03 0.78
C TYR A 50 -1.01 7.99 -0.53
N MET A 51 -1.83 9.01 -0.77
CA MET A 51 -2.61 9.15 -2.01
C MET A 51 -1.69 9.24 -3.24
N ALA A 52 -0.51 9.85 -3.11
CA ALA A 52 0.49 9.86 -4.17
C ALA A 52 1.00 8.44 -4.51
N ILE A 53 1.21 7.58 -3.50
CA ILE A 53 1.59 6.17 -3.70
C ILE A 53 0.46 5.42 -4.44
N LEU A 54 -0.79 5.58 -3.98
CA LEU A 54 -1.95 4.95 -4.61
C LEU A 54 -2.16 5.42 -6.05
N SER A 55 -1.93 6.71 -6.32
CA SER A 55 -1.99 7.31 -7.65
C SER A 55 -0.88 6.78 -8.56
N MET A 56 0.34 6.67 -8.06
CA MET A 56 1.46 6.09 -8.79
C MET A 56 1.13 4.66 -9.24
N MET A 57 0.66 3.78 -8.33
CA MET A 57 0.29 2.41 -8.70
C MET A 57 -0.86 2.37 -9.70
N ARG A 58 -1.92 3.18 -9.50
CA ARG A 58 -3.06 3.26 -10.41
C ARG A 58 -2.73 3.87 -11.76
N SER A 59 -1.62 4.59 -11.90
CA SER A 59 -1.19 5.12 -13.21
C SER A 59 -0.78 4.00 -14.18
N GLY A 60 -0.17 2.92 -13.67
CA GLY A 60 0.13 1.72 -14.45
C GLY A 60 -1.01 0.68 -14.45
N PHE A 61 -1.71 0.58 -13.32
CA PHE A 61 -2.70 -0.45 -13.05
C PHE A 61 -4.01 0.16 -12.52
N PRO A 62 -4.86 0.77 -13.36
CA PRO A 62 -6.07 1.48 -12.92
C PRO A 62 -7.06 0.63 -12.11
N ASP A 63 -7.07 -0.68 -12.34
CA ASP A 63 -7.93 -1.68 -11.70
C ASP A 63 -7.25 -2.40 -10.53
N ILE A 64 -6.08 -1.94 -10.08
CA ILE A 64 -5.30 -2.63 -9.05
C ILE A 64 -6.09 -2.80 -7.74
N GLN A 65 -6.06 -4.02 -7.21
CA GLN A 65 -6.64 -4.39 -5.92
C GLN A 65 -5.61 -5.11 -5.06
N TRP A 66 -5.64 -4.83 -3.76
CA TRP A 66 -4.86 -5.48 -2.72
C TRP A 66 -5.71 -6.51 -2.01
N THR A 67 -5.12 -7.68 -1.78
CA THR A 67 -5.66 -8.73 -0.91
C THR A 67 -4.69 -8.93 0.24
N ILE A 68 -5.20 -8.95 1.48
CA ILE A 68 -4.41 -9.35 2.65
C ILE A 68 -4.32 -10.87 2.66
N GLU A 69 -3.10 -11.39 2.65
CA GLU A 69 -2.81 -12.82 2.73
C GLU A 69 -2.52 -13.26 4.17
N GLU A 70 -1.93 -12.37 4.96
CA GLU A 70 -1.45 -12.68 6.30
C GLU A 70 -1.25 -11.42 7.12
N ILE A 71 -1.57 -11.50 8.42
CA ILE A 71 -1.33 -10.44 9.40
C ILE A 71 -0.71 -11.03 10.66
N VAL A 72 0.40 -10.44 11.09
CA VAL A 72 0.99 -10.64 12.43
C VAL A 72 0.97 -9.31 13.16
N ALA A 73 0.57 -9.28 14.43
CA ALA A 73 0.49 -8.04 15.18
C ALA A 73 0.92 -8.23 16.64
N GLU A 74 1.70 -7.28 17.14
CA GLU A 74 2.26 -7.26 18.49
C GLU A 74 2.39 -5.82 18.96
N GLY A 75 1.84 -5.51 20.15
CA GLY A 75 1.86 -4.16 20.70
C GLY A 75 1.25 -3.13 19.75
N ASP A 76 2.05 -2.14 19.37
CA ASP A 76 1.71 -1.06 18.44
C ASP A 76 2.11 -1.35 16.98
N ARG A 77 2.60 -2.56 16.68
CA ARG A 77 3.07 -2.94 15.34
C ARG A 77 2.18 -4.00 14.69
N LEU A 78 2.12 -3.94 13.36
CA LEU A 78 1.46 -4.93 12.52
C LEU A 78 2.32 -5.17 11.28
N ALA A 79 2.55 -6.43 10.92
CA ALA A 79 3.10 -6.83 9.64
C ALA A 79 1.99 -7.44 8.80
N ALA A 80 1.91 -7.06 7.54
CA ALA A 80 0.95 -7.61 6.60
C ALA A 80 1.63 -8.06 5.32
N ARG A 81 1.26 -9.25 4.85
CA ARG A 81 1.60 -9.73 3.52
C ARG A 81 0.41 -9.52 2.61
N PHE A 82 0.65 -8.92 1.45
CA PHE A 82 -0.36 -8.63 0.45
C PHE A 82 -0.08 -9.35 -0.87
N THR A 83 -1.13 -9.60 -1.63
CA THR A 83 -1.05 -9.80 -3.09
C THR A 83 -1.78 -8.64 -3.78
N MET A 84 -1.08 -7.96 -4.68
CA MET A 84 -1.61 -6.92 -5.57
C MET A 84 -1.93 -7.54 -6.93
N ARG A 85 -3.14 -7.28 -7.44
CA ARG A 85 -3.60 -7.78 -8.74
C ARG A 85 -4.17 -6.65 -9.56
N GLY A 86 -3.90 -6.64 -10.86
CA GLY A 86 -4.41 -5.64 -11.80
C GLY A 86 -3.91 -5.90 -13.21
N ARG A 87 -4.31 -5.07 -14.17
CA ARG A 87 -3.89 -5.14 -15.56
C ARG A 87 -3.06 -3.93 -15.94
N HIS A 88 -1.91 -4.18 -16.57
CA HIS A 88 -1.01 -3.14 -17.05
C HIS A 88 -1.59 -2.44 -18.28
N THR A 89 -2.41 -1.42 -18.04
CA THR A 89 -3.12 -0.65 -19.08
C THR A 89 -2.72 0.82 -19.14
N GLY A 90 -1.92 1.30 -18.18
CA GLY A 90 -1.21 2.56 -18.28
C GLY A 90 0.31 2.38 -18.31
N ALA A 91 1.04 3.46 -18.55
CA ALA A 91 2.50 3.41 -18.54
C ALA A 91 3.04 3.37 -17.11
N PHE A 92 4.05 2.53 -16.85
CA PHE A 92 4.61 2.36 -15.51
C PHE A 92 6.15 2.31 -15.57
N PHE A 93 6.83 3.20 -14.84
CA PHE A 93 8.31 3.35 -14.88
C PHE A 93 8.91 3.39 -16.30
N GLY A 94 8.24 4.07 -17.23
CA GLY A 94 8.69 4.19 -18.62
C GLY A 94 8.35 3.00 -19.53
N ILE A 95 7.74 1.94 -19.00
CA ILE A 95 7.26 0.80 -19.77
C ILE A 95 5.85 1.12 -20.30
N PRO A 96 5.60 1.04 -21.62
CA PRO A 96 4.27 1.19 -22.20
C PRO A 96 3.30 0.09 -21.74
N PRO A 97 1.98 0.33 -21.77
CA PRO A 97 0.98 -0.67 -21.36
C PRO A 97 1.08 -1.92 -22.23
N THR A 98 1.26 -3.08 -21.57
CA THR A 98 1.41 -4.38 -22.25
C THR A 98 0.11 -5.18 -22.29
N GLY A 99 -0.88 -4.81 -21.48
CA GLY A 99 -2.12 -5.57 -21.30
C GLY A 99 -1.97 -6.82 -20.42
N ASN A 100 -0.77 -7.09 -19.90
CA ASN A 100 -0.52 -8.22 -19.00
C ASN A 100 -1.23 -8.05 -17.66
N GLU A 101 -1.65 -9.17 -17.08
CA GLU A 101 -2.11 -9.22 -15.70
C GLU A 101 -0.92 -9.36 -14.76
N ILE A 102 -1.01 -8.70 -13.61
CA ILE A 102 -0.01 -8.79 -12.56
C ILE A 102 -0.55 -9.52 -11.32
N ALA A 103 0.34 -10.22 -10.63
CA ALA A 103 0.16 -10.75 -9.30
C ALA A 103 1.46 -10.54 -8.52
N VAL A 104 1.51 -9.49 -7.71
CA VAL A 104 2.74 -9.03 -7.07
C VAL A 104 2.59 -9.06 -5.55
N GLN A 105 3.55 -9.65 -4.87
CA GLN A 105 3.55 -9.73 -3.42
C GLN A 105 4.18 -8.49 -2.81
N ALA A 106 3.69 -8.11 -1.62
CA ALA A 106 4.31 -7.09 -0.79
C ALA A 106 4.29 -7.53 0.68
N ILE A 107 5.30 -7.16 1.44
CA ILE A 107 5.33 -7.31 2.89
C ILE A 107 5.58 -5.93 3.49
N ASN A 108 4.65 -5.45 4.30
CA ASN A 108 4.70 -4.12 4.86
C ASN A 108 4.61 -4.18 6.38
N PHE A 109 5.41 -3.35 7.06
CA PHE A 109 5.31 -3.12 8.50
C PHE A 109 4.62 -1.81 8.78
N TYR A 110 3.72 -1.81 9.76
CA TYR A 110 2.92 -0.67 10.18
C TYR A 110 3.13 -0.41 11.66
N ARG A 111 3.13 0.86 12.06
CA ARG A 111 3.08 1.29 13.45
C ARG A 111 1.87 2.18 13.70
N PHE A 112 1.24 2.00 14.86
CA PHE A 112 0.00 2.68 15.23
C PHE A 112 0.17 3.55 16.48
N ALA A 113 -0.48 4.71 16.48
CA ALA A 113 -0.74 5.48 17.69
C ALA A 113 -2.18 6.00 17.64
N GLU A 114 -2.88 5.96 18.78
CA GLU A 114 -4.25 6.48 18.91
C GLU A 114 -5.23 5.94 17.84
N GLY A 115 -5.04 4.70 17.39
CA GLY A 115 -5.91 4.10 16.37
C GLY A 115 -5.57 4.44 14.93
N ARG A 116 -4.53 5.23 14.70
CA ARG A 116 -4.10 5.66 13.37
C ARG A 116 -2.72 5.13 13.04
N ILE A 117 -2.48 4.90 11.75
CA ILE A 117 -1.16 4.57 11.20
C ILE A 117 -0.29 5.82 11.33
N ILE A 118 0.87 5.67 11.97
CA ILE A 118 1.89 6.73 12.08
C ILE A 118 3.13 6.43 11.26
N GLU A 119 3.32 5.18 10.83
CA GLU A 119 4.48 4.79 10.04
C GLU A 119 4.20 3.52 9.24
N GLU A 120 4.72 3.47 8.02
CA GLU A 120 4.77 2.26 7.19
C GLU A 120 6.16 2.09 6.58
N HIS A 121 6.67 0.85 6.61
CA HIS A 121 7.76 0.41 5.73
C HIS A 121 7.21 -0.60 4.74
N GLY A 122 7.05 -0.19 3.48
CA GLY A 122 6.57 -1.06 2.41
C GLY A 122 7.70 -1.78 1.70
N GLN A 123 7.50 -3.05 1.33
CA GLN A 123 8.46 -3.82 0.52
C GLN A 123 7.73 -4.64 -0.57
N PRO A 124 7.27 -4.00 -1.65
CA PRO A 124 6.73 -4.71 -2.81
C PRO A 124 7.84 -5.41 -3.61
N ASP A 125 7.52 -6.57 -4.21
CA ASP A 125 8.40 -7.25 -5.18
C ASP A 125 8.42 -6.50 -6.52
N LEU A 126 9.12 -5.36 -6.54
CA LEU A 126 9.26 -4.52 -7.73
C LEU A 126 9.97 -5.26 -8.86
N MET A 127 10.96 -6.11 -8.57
CA MET A 127 11.61 -6.89 -9.63
C MET A 127 10.65 -7.87 -10.29
N GLY A 128 9.84 -8.59 -9.48
CA GLY A 128 8.79 -9.47 -9.99
C GLY A 128 7.74 -8.71 -10.80
N LEU A 129 7.35 -7.51 -10.35
CA LEU A 129 6.46 -6.62 -11.09
C LEU A 129 7.04 -6.26 -12.47
N MET A 130 8.27 -5.75 -12.52
CA MET A 130 8.91 -5.32 -13.77
C MET A 130 9.00 -6.46 -14.78
N ARG A 131 9.35 -7.67 -14.32
CA ARG A 131 9.36 -8.88 -15.18
C ARG A 131 7.98 -9.22 -15.75
N GLN A 132 6.91 -9.04 -14.99
CA GLN A 132 5.54 -9.33 -15.44
C GLN A 132 5.05 -8.32 -16.48
N ILE A 133 5.53 -7.08 -16.42
CA ILE A 133 5.16 -6.02 -17.38
C ILE A 133 6.13 -5.88 -18.56
N GLY A 134 7.11 -6.77 -18.69
CA GLY A 134 8.02 -6.82 -19.84
C GLY A 134 9.26 -5.92 -19.74
N GLY A 135 9.66 -5.55 -18.52
CA GLY A 135 10.95 -4.94 -18.21
C GLY A 135 12.07 -5.93 -17.97
#